data_AF-A0A6B1DJ58-F1
#
_entry.id   AF-A0A6B1DJ58-F1
#
_cell.length_a   1.000
_cell.length_b   1.000
_cell.length_c   1.000
_cell.angle_alpha   90.00
_cell.angle_beta   90.00
_cell.angle_gamma   90.00
#
_symmetry.space_group_name_H-M   'P 1'
#
loop_
_entity.id
_entity.type
_entity.pdbx_description
1 polymer ?
#
loop_
_entity_poly.entity_id
_entity_poly.type
_entity_poly.pdbx_seq_one_letter_code
_entity_poly.pdbx_strand_id
1 'polypeptide(L)'
;MTLSDARLGRRVYLDTNLYIYLFEGLDEYRRSMADLTAEIDRLDIAVIASELIFTELLPRPVRDGRAELVEAYLELMQRTPRVTLVPVDRRVILRAVHLRADFGLRSMDALHVATALVHGCETFLTNDERLRVGSQIHVLTLRTFAASRAGEA
;
A
#
# COMPACT_ATOMS: atom_id res chain seq x y z
N MET A 1 -6.96 9.57 18.66
CA MET A 1 -6.94 8.26 17.98
C MET A 1 -6.44 7.25 18.99
N THR A 2 -7.35 6.52 19.62
CA THR A 2 -7.03 5.51 20.64
C THR A 2 -6.34 4.34 19.95
N LEU A 3 -5.29 3.76 20.55
CA LEU A 3 -4.48 2.68 19.98
C LEU A 3 -5.30 1.43 19.54
N SER A 4 -6.54 1.32 20.02
CA SER A 4 -7.50 0.25 19.74
C SER A 4 -8.08 0.23 18.32
N ASP A 5 -7.82 1.25 17.49
CA ASP A 5 -8.43 1.39 16.15
C ASP A 5 -7.52 0.96 14.99
N ALA A 6 -6.28 0.49 15.25
CA ALA A 6 -5.32 0.13 14.20
C ALA A 6 -5.49 -1.30 13.67
N ARG A 7 -6.73 -1.68 13.35
CA ARG A 7 -7.05 -3.01 12.83
C ARG A 7 -7.04 -2.99 11.30
N LEU A 8 -6.51 -4.07 10.72
CA LEU A 8 -6.62 -4.32 9.29
C LEU A 8 -8.06 -4.73 8.97
N GLY A 9 -8.63 -4.13 7.92
CA GLY A 9 -9.86 -4.60 7.31
C GLY A 9 -9.67 -5.87 6.49
N ARG A 10 -10.77 -6.47 6.01
CA ARG A 10 -10.70 -7.72 5.23
C ARG A 10 -10.05 -7.56 3.86
N ARG A 11 -10.02 -6.32 3.37
CA ARG A 11 -9.33 -5.92 2.15
C ARG A 11 -8.47 -4.70 2.43
N VAL A 12 -7.18 -4.84 2.21
CA VAL A 12 -6.19 -3.79 2.45
C VAL A 12 -5.54 -3.38 1.15
N TYR A 13 -5.20 -2.09 1.05
CA TYR A 13 -4.36 -1.57 0.00
C TYR A 13 -2.97 -1.27 0.56
N LEU A 14 -1.91 -1.72 -0.11
CA LEU A 14 -0.54 -1.37 0.25
C LEU A 14 0.00 -0.32 -0.71
N ASP A 15 0.51 0.78 -0.16
CA ASP A 15 1.21 1.81 -0.91
C ASP A 15 2.60 1.35 -1.38
N THR A 16 3.12 1.98 -2.42
CA THR A 16 4.36 1.57 -3.09
C THR A 16 5.57 1.61 -2.15
N ASN A 17 5.60 2.56 -1.20
CA ASN A 17 6.68 2.65 -0.23
C ASN A 17 6.87 1.37 0.61
N LEU A 18 5.80 0.63 0.90
CA LEU A 18 5.89 -0.62 1.65
C LEU A 18 6.52 -1.74 0.84
N TYR A 19 6.26 -1.77 -0.47
CA TYR A 19 6.90 -2.71 -1.39
C TYR A 19 8.38 -2.42 -1.57
N ILE A 20 8.77 -1.13 -1.64
CA ILE A 20 10.19 -0.75 -1.62
C ILE A 20 10.87 -1.33 -0.38
N TYR A 21 10.24 -1.23 0.80
CA TYR A 21 10.81 -1.76 2.03
C TYR A 21 10.93 -3.29 2.03
N LEU A 22 9.93 -4.00 1.47
CA LEU A 22 10.00 -5.45 1.29
C LEU A 22 11.16 -5.85 0.38
N PHE A 23 11.32 -5.16 -0.74
CA PHE A 23 12.31 -5.54 -1.75
C PHE A 23 13.72 -5.11 -1.40
N GLU A 24 13.89 -3.92 -0.84
CA GLU A 24 15.20 -3.40 -0.42
C GLU A 24 15.61 -3.94 0.96
N GLY A 25 14.69 -4.57 1.69
CA GLY A 25 14.98 -5.28 2.94
C GLY A 25 15.45 -4.36 4.07
N LEU A 26 14.93 -3.14 4.15
CA LEU A 26 15.37 -2.11 5.10
C LEU A 26 15.22 -2.59 6.55
N ASP A 27 16.33 -2.60 7.30
CA ASP A 27 16.40 -3.15 8.67
C ASP A 27 15.37 -2.52 9.62
N GLU A 28 15.13 -1.21 9.49
CA GLU A 28 14.20 -0.44 10.34
C GLU A 28 12.76 -0.99 10.28
N TYR A 29 12.30 -1.42 9.11
CA TYR A 29 10.92 -1.84 8.89
C TYR A 29 10.75 -3.36 8.87
N ARG A 30 11.85 -4.13 8.89
CA ARG A 30 11.81 -5.59 8.74
C ARG A 30 10.85 -6.26 9.73
N ARG A 31 10.88 -5.87 11.01
CA ARG A 31 10.01 -6.45 12.03
C ARG A 31 8.54 -6.14 11.78
N SER A 32 8.20 -4.86 11.59
CA SER A 32 6.81 -4.43 11.36
C SER A 32 6.23 -5.02 10.08
N MET A 33 7.05 -5.16 9.03
CA MET A 33 6.64 -5.82 7.79
C MET A 33 6.42 -7.32 7.95
N ALA A 34 7.25 -8.00 8.76
CA ALA A 34 7.05 -9.40 9.10
C ALA A 34 5.74 -9.61 9.88
N ASP A 35 5.49 -8.76 10.89
CA ASP A 35 4.26 -8.81 11.68
C ASP A 35 3.01 -8.52 10.83
N LEU A 36 3.11 -7.55 9.91
CA LEU A 36 2.04 -7.21 8.96
C LEU A 36 1.72 -8.40 8.03
N THR A 37 2.76 -9.00 7.45
CA THR A 37 2.60 -10.14 6.53
C THR A 37 2.01 -11.34 7.27
N ALA A 38 2.51 -11.65 8.47
CA ALA A 38 2.01 -12.74 9.29
C ALA A 38 0.53 -12.56 9.66
N GLU A 39 0.10 -11.33 9.93
CA GLU A 39 -1.31 -11.06 10.20
C GLU A 39 -2.18 -11.16 8.95
N ILE A 40 -1.74 -10.63 7.81
CA ILE A 40 -2.43 -10.78 6.52
C ILE A 40 -2.69 -12.25 6.22
N ASP A 41 -1.67 -13.10 6.42
CA ASP A 41 -1.80 -14.54 6.22
C ASP A 41 -2.73 -15.19 7.24
N ARG A 42 -2.58 -14.88 8.52
CA ARG A 42 -3.38 -15.46 9.62
C ARG A 42 -4.87 -15.12 9.50
N LEU A 43 -5.18 -13.90 9.08
CA LEU A 43 -6.55 -13.40 8.98
C LEU A 43 -7.18 -13.58 7.58
N ASP A 44 -6.45 -14.20 6.65
CA ASP A 44 -6.90 -14.42 5.28
C ASP A 44 -7.30 -13.11 4.58
N ILE A 45 -6.51 -12.04 4.79
CA ILE A 45 -6.79 -10.71 4.27
C ILE A 45 -6.43 -10.65 2.78
N ALA A 46 -7.31 -10.04 1.99
CA ALA A 46 -7.06 -9.76 0.58
C ALA A 46 -6.24 -8.46 0.43
N VAL A 47 -5.12 -8.54 -0.29
CA VAL A 47 -4.26 -7.37 -0.55
C VAL A 47 -4.50 -6.88 -1.96
N ILE A 48 -4.81 -5.59 -2.11
CA ILE A 48 -4.94 -4.92 -3.42
C ILE A 48 -3.75 -4.00 -3.63
N ALA A 49 -3.20 -4.03 -4.84
CA ALA A 49 -2.19 -3.09 -5.29
C ALA A 49 -2.55 -2.58 -6.68
N SER A 50 -2.23 -1.33 -6.98
CA SER A 50 -2.37 -0.79 -8.34
C SER A 50 -1.15 -1.16 -9.18
N GLU A 51 -1.35 -1.43 -10.47
CA GLU A 51 -0.26 -1.51 -11.45
C GLU A 51 0.58 -0.22 -11.52
N LEU A 52 0.07 0.91 -11.02
CA LEU A 52 0.84 2.14 -10.86
C LEU A 52 2.12 1.98 -10.05
N ILE A 53 2.20 0.98 -9.16
CA ILE A 53 3.39 0.67 -8.39
C ILE A 53 4.65 0.59 -9.27
N PHE A 54 4.51 0.08 -10.49
CA PHE A 54 5.62 -0.04 -11.43
C PHE A 54 6.14 1.32 -11.91
N THR A 55 5.30 2.35 -11.95
CA THR A 55 5.72 3.71 -12.32
C THR A 55 6.60 4.36 -11.26
N GLU A 56 6.59 3.83 -10.03
CA GLU A 56 7.42 4.29 -8.93
C GLU A 56 8.63 3.39 -8.70
N LEU A 57 8.49 2.08 -8.90
CA LEU A 57 9.57 1.10 -8.71
C LEU A 57 10.55 1.04 -9.88
N LEU A 58 10.06 1.04 -11.12
CA LEU A 58 10.85 0.73 -12.30
C LEU A 58 11.71 1.88 -12.88
N PRO A 59 11.42 3.18 -12.67
CA PRO A 59 12.21 4.23 -13.32
C PRO A 59 13.72 4.16 -13.08
N ARG A 60 14.14 3.89 -11.84
CA ARG A 60 15.57 3.79 -11.49
C ARG A 60 16.22 2.55 -12.10
N PRO A 61 15.69 1.32 -11.92
CA PRO A 61 16.20 0.13 -12.61
C PRO A 61 16.31 0.27 -14.13
N VAL A 62 15.28 0.86 -14.77
CA VAL A 62 15.26 1.09 -16.22
C VAL A 62 16.37 2.06 -16.63
N ARG A 63 16.50 3.20 -15.92
CA ARG A 63 17.54 4.20 -16.21
C ARG A 63 18.94 3.64 -16.01
N ASP A 64 19.12 2.79 -15.01
CA ASP A 64 20.42 2.21 -14.66
C ASP A 64 20.74 0.94 -15.51
N GLY A 65 19.89 0.59 -16.49
CA GLY A 65 20.10 -0.55 -17.38
C GLY A 65 19.97 -1.93 -16.72
N ARG A 66 19.29 -2.01 -15.57
CA ARG A 66 19.17 -3.23 -14.75
C ARG A 66 17.95 -4.04 -15.13
N ALA A 67 17.96 -4.63 -16.33
CA ALA A 67 16.83 -5.42 -16.85
C ALA A 67 16.43 -6.59 -15.93
N GLU A 68 17.41 -7.27 -15.31
CA GLU A 68 17.16 -8.35 -14.36
C GLU A 68 16.36 -7.89 -13.14
N LEU A 69 16.62 -6.67 -12.66
CA LEU A 69 15.90 -6.10 -11.52
C LEU A 69 14.47 -5.67 -11.91
N VAL A 70 14.27 -5.20 -13.14
CA VAL A 70 12.93 -4.91 -13.68
C VAL A 70 12.09 -6.18 -13.71
N GLU A 71 12.64 -7.26 -14.28
CA GLU A 71 11.95 -8.56 -14.35
C GLU A 71 11.64 -9.09 -12.95
N ALA A 72 12.59 -9.01 -12.03
CA ALA A 72 12.39 -9.45 -10.65
C ALA A 72 11.23 -8.70 -9.97
N TYR A 73 11.08 -7.39 -10.17
CA TYR A 73 9.94 -6.64 -9.62
C TYR A 73 8.60 -7.05 -10.23
N LEU A 74 8.56 -7.26 -11.56
CA LEU A 74 7.35 -7.69 -12.26
C LEU A 74 6.91 -9.09 -11.80
N GLU A 75 7.84 -10.04 -11.79
CA GLU A 75 7.57 -11.43 -11.36
C GLU A 75 7.11 -11.48 -9.91
N LEU A 76 7.79 -10.77 -9.01
CA LEU A 76 7.50 -10.83 -7.59
C LEU A 76 6.07 -10.33 -7.30
N MET A 77 5.63 -9.26 -7.97
CA MET A 77 4.27 -8.76 -7.79
C MET A 77 3.19 -9.67 -8.38
N GLN A 78 3.49 -10.38 -9.46
CA GLN A 78 2.58 -11.37 -10.03
C GLN A 78 2.50 -12.66 -9.19
N ARG A 79 3.60 -13.01 -8.50
CA ARG A 79 3.74 -14.28 -7.77
C ARG A 79 3.46 -14.16 -6.28
N THR A 80 3.35 -12.94 -5.74
CA THR A 80 3.06 -12.74 -4.32
C THR A 80 1.64 -13.26 -4.01
N PRO A 81 1.50 -14.30 -3.17
CA PRO A 81 0.20 -14.80 -2.80
C PRO A 81 -0.65 -13.70 -2.19
N ARG A 82 -1.98 -13.75 -2.40
CA ARG A 82 -2.97 -12.81 -1.83
C ARG A 82 -2.91 -11.37 -2.33
N VAL A 83 -1.88 -10.99 -3.10
CA VAL A 83 -1.82 -9.69 -3.77
C VAL A 83 -2.56 -9.78 -5.09
N THR A 84 -3.55 -8.92 -5.26
CA THR A 84 -4.23 -8.70 -6.55
C THR A 84 -3.77 -7.37 -7.10
N LEU A 85 -2.99 -7.42 -8.19
CA LEU A 85 -2.69 -6.24 -9.00
C LEU A 85 -3.93 -5.85 -9.81
N VAL A 86 -4.30 -4.58 -9.75
CA VAL A 86 -5.45 -4.03 -10.48
C VAL A 86 -5.03 -2.84 -11.35
N PRO A 87 -5.61 -2.71 -12.56
CA PRO A 87 -5.29 -1.60 -13.45
C PRO A 87 -5.98 -0.31 -13.01
N VAL A 88 -5.51 0.82 -13.55
CA VAL A 88 -6.18 2.11 -13.40
C VAL A 88 -7.19 2.30 -14.52
N ASP A 89 -8.47 2.11 -14.19
CA ASP A 89 -9.57 2.36 -15.12
C ASP A 89 -10.16 3.78 -14.95
N ARG A 90 -11.18 4.09 -15.77
CA ARG A 90 -11.86 5.39 -15.72
C ARG A 90 -12.54 5.67 -14.37
N ARG A 91 -13.00 4.64 -13.65
CA ARG A 91 -13.65 4.80 -12.34
C ARG A 91 -12.62 5.26 -11.32
N VAL A 92 -11.44 4.64 -11.32
CA VAL A 92 -10.29 5.06 -10.51
C VAL A 92 -9.90 6.50 -10.82
N ILE A 93 -9.77 6.86 -12.09
CA ILE A 93 -9.38 8.23 -12.49
C ILE A 93 -10.38 9.27 -12.00
N LEU A 94 -11.69 9.06 -12.23
CA LEU A 94 -12.72 10.00 -11.78
C LEU A 94 -12.75 10.12 -10.25
N ARG A 95 -12.56 8.99 -9.55
CA ARG A 95 -12.48 9.00 -8.09
C ARG A 95 -11.25 9.78 -7.60
N ALA A 96 -10.10 9.63 -8.26
CA ALA A 96 -8.89 10.38 -7.94
C ALA A 96 -9.08 11.88 -8.14
N VAL A 97 -9.76 12.31 -9.21
CA VAL A 97 -10.08 13.73 -9.44
C VAL A 97 -10.84 14.34 -8.27
N HIS A 98 -11.87 13.64 -7.75
CA HIS A 98 -12.61 14.11 -6.57
C HIS A 98 -11.72 14.16 -5.33
N LEU A 99 -10.91 13.13 -5.07
CA LEU A 99 -9.99 13.14 -3.93
C LEU A 99 -8.99 14.29 -4.00
N ARG A 100 -8.51 14.64 -5.19
CA ARG A 100 -7.63 15.80 -5.38
C ARG A 100 -8.34 17.12 -5.11
N ALA A 101 -9.57 17.27 -5.58
CA ALA A 101 -10.37 18.47 -5.36
C ALA A 101 -10.71 18.68 -3.88
N ASP A 102 -11.08 17.59 -3.19
CA ASP A 102 -11.59 17.65 -1.81
C ASP A 102 -10.45 17.71 -0.77
N PHE A 103 -9.32 17.04 -1.04
CA PHE A 103 -8.23 16.86 -0.06
C PHE A 103 -6.88 17.40 -0.51
N GLY A 104 -6.77 17.96 -1.73
CA GLY A 104 -5.51 18.53 -2.24
C GLY A 104 -4.41 17.49 -2.51
N LEU A 105 -4.78 16.23 -2.72
CA LEU A 105 -3.81 15.15 -2.92
C LEU A 105 -2.97 15.35 -4.19
N ARG A 106 -1.74 14.82 -4.16
CA ARG A 106 -0.92 14.66 -5.36
C ARG A 106 -1.55 13.61 -6.27
N SER A 107 -1.23 13.66 -7.56
CA SER A 107 -1.84 12.78 -8.56
C SER A 107 -1.66 11.29 -8.24
N MET A 108 -0.45 10.86 -7.85
CA MET A 108 -0.17 9.45 -7.53
C MET A 108 -0.89 9.00 -6.26
N ASP A 109 -0.75 9.75 -5.17
CA ASP A 109 -1.45 9.47 -3.90
C ASP A 109 -2.96 9.35 -4.12
N ALA A 110 -3.54 10.27 -4.90
CA ALA A 110 -4.96 10.25 -5.24
C ALA A 110 -5.36 9.01 -6.04
N LEU A 111 -4.52 8.55 -6.97
CA LEU A 111 -4.78 7.35 -7.75
C LEU A 111 -4.67 6.09 -6.91
N HIS A 112 -3.69 5.98 -6.00
CA HIS A 112 -3.59 4.86 -5.08
C HIS A 112 -4.80 4.79 -4.14
N VAL A 113 -5.16 5.90 -3.49
CA VAL A 113 -6.33 5.94 -2.62
C VAL A 113 -7.62 5.69 -3.40
N ALA A 114 -7.75 6.25 -4.60
CA ALA A 114 -8.90 5.99 -5.46
C ALA A 114 -9.00 4.51 -5.83
N THR A 115 -7.88 3.86 -6.16
CA THR A 115 -7.83 2.43 -6.45
C THR A 115 -8.30 1.64 -5.23
N ALA A 116 -7.76 1.94 -4.05
CA ALA A 116 -8.18 1.31 -2.81
C ALA A 116 -9.70 1.39 -2.60
N LEU A 117 -10.26 2.59 -2.73
CA LEU A 117 -11.70 2.85 -2.55
C LEU A 117 -12.56 2.14 -3.60
N VAL A 118 -12.19 2.24 -4.89
CA VAL A 118 -12.94 1.61 -6.00
C VAL A 118 -12.96 0.09 -5.87
N HIS A 119 -11.88 -0.48 -5.35
CA HIS A 119 -11.77 -1.90 -5.08
C HIS A 119 -12.19 -2.27 -3.66
N GLY A 120 -12.88 -1.40 -2.92
CA GLY A 120 -13.50 -1.74 -1.62
C GLY A 120 -12.51 -2.09 -0.52
N CYS A 121 -11.30 -1.52 -0.55
CA CYS A 121 -10.37 -1.63 0.56
C CYS A 121 -10.89 -0.82 1.75
N GLU A 122 -10.84 -1.43 2.92
CA GLU A 122 -11.23 -0.82 4.19
C GLU A 122 -10.04 -0.10 4.83
N THR A 123 -8.84 -0.59 4.55
CA THR A 123 -7.58 -0.06 5.09
C THR A 123 -6.62 0.29 3.96
N PHE A 124 -5.96 1.44 4.08
CA PHE A 124 -4.85 1.87 3.23
C PHE A 124 -3.59 1.94 4.09
N LEU A 125 -2.60 1.08 3.81
CA LEU A 125 -1.32 1.13 4.50
C LEU A 125 -0.30 1.92 3.68
N THR A 126 0.34 2.89 4.34
CA THR A 126 1.42 3.70 3.78
C THR A 126 2.35 4.13 4.89
N ASN A 127 3.61 4.41 4.58
CA ASN A 127 4.49 5.10 5.52
C ASN A 127 4.53 6.63 5.32
N ASP A 128 3.68 7.20 4.45
CA ASP A 128 3.54 8.66 4.32
C ASP A 128 2.59 9.22 5.39
N GLU A 129 3.18 9.75 6.48
CA GLU A 129 2.45 10.41 7.55
C GLU A 129 1.73 11.70 7.12
N ARG A 130 1.87 12.18 5.88
CA ARG A 130 1.19 13.38 5.38
C ARG A 130 -0.10 13.05 4.61
N LEU A 131 -0.34 11.79 4.26
CA LEU A 131 -1.56 11.40 3.55
C LEU A 131 -2.79 11.66 4.43
N ARG A 132 -3.72 12.49 3.95
CA ARG A 132 -4.95 12.85 4.66
C ARG A 132 -6.13 12.75 3.72
N VAL A 133 -7.06 11.85 4.01
CA VAL A 133 -8.24 11.56 3.17
C VAL A 133 -9.53 11.49 3.99
N GLY A 134 -9.55 12.20 5.13
CA GLY A 134 -10.69 12.24 6.04
C GLY A 134 -11.12 10.85 6.50
N SER A 135 -12.43 10.61 6.55
CA SER A 135 -13.05 9.33 6.91
C SER A 135 -13.31 8.41 5.71
N GLN A 136 -12.73 8.70 4.53
CA GLN A 136 -13.02 7.93 3.32
C GLN A 136 -12.51 6.48 3.41
N ILE A 137 -11.35 6.28 4.04
CA ILE A 137 -10.69 4.99 4.24
C ILE A 137 -9.85 5.04 5.51
N HIS A 138 -9.68 3.92 6.19
CA HIS A 138 -8.82 3.85 7.36
C HIS A 138 -7.35 3.84 6.93
N VAL A 139 -6.61 4.91 7.21
CA VAL A 139 -5.19 5.02 6.85
C VAL A 139 -4.33 4.55 8.03
N LEU A 140 -3.46 3.58 7.77
CA LEU A 140 -2.48 3.08 8.73
C LEU A 140 -1.05 3.27 8.24
N THR A 141 -0.17 3.51 9.22
CA THR A 141 1.28 3.47 9.03
C THR A 141 1.88 2.25 9.72
N LEU A 142 3.08 1.83 9.31
CA LEU A 142 3.79 0.76 10.01
C LEU A 142 4.03 1.12 11.48
N ARG A 143 4.28 2.40 11.78
CA ARG A 143 4.42 2.89 13.16
C ARG A 143 3.14 2.66 13.97
N THR A 144 1.98 3.08 13.45
CA THR A 144 0.70 2.92 14.16
C THR A 144 0.28 1.46 14.27
N PHE A 145 0.58 0.65 13.24
CA PHE A 145 0.35 -0.79 13.24
C PHE A 145 1.20 -1.52 14.28
N ALA A 146 2.50 -1.22 14.36
CA ALA A 146 3.39 -1.81 15.34
C ALA A 146 3.01 -1.40 16.77
N ALA A 147 2.63 -0.13 16.97
CA ALA A 147 2.23 0.38 18.28
C ALA A 147 0.98 -0.32 18.85
N SER A 148 0.01 -0.71 18.00
CA SER A 148 -1.16 -1.46 18.50
C SER A 148 -0.82 -2.87 18.97
N ARG A 149 0.29 -3.46 18.50
CA ARG A 149 0.71 -4.82 18.88
C ARG A 149 1.66 -4.87 20.05
N ALA A 150 2.40 -3.78 20.29
CA ALA A 150 3.21 -3.65 21.48
C ALA A 150 2.37 -3.60 22.79
N GLY A 151 1.09 -3.23 22.70
CA GLY A 151 0.16 -3.21 23.85
C GLY A 151 -0.67 -4.48 24.04
N GLU A 152 -0.54 -5.48 23.16
CA GLU A 152 -1.24 -6.79 23.25
C GLU A 152 -0.36 -7.89 23.88
N ALA A 153 0.90 -7.58 24.21
CA ALA A 153 1.89 -8.48 24.79
C ALA A 153 1.96 -8.42 26.33
#